data_AF-A0A1G5W2S8-F1
#
_entry.id   AF-A0A1G5W2S8-F1
#
_cell.length_a   1.000
_cell.length_b   1.000
_cell.length_c   1.000
_cell.angle_alpha   90.00
_cell.angle_beta   90.00
_cell.angle_gamma   90.00
#
_symmetry.space_group_name_H-M   'P 1'
#
loop_
_entity.id
_entity.type
_entity.pdbx_description
1 polymer ?
#
loop_
_entity_poly.entity_id
_entity_poly.type
_entity_poly.pdbx_seq_one_letter_code
_entity_poly.pdbx_strand_id
1 'polypeptide(L)'
;MADLDGFSSNKSRLYCLFNADMKNSIKVERAKKDLTQQDLAEKVQVSRQTINSIEAGKYVPSTVLALKIARVFEIALEEIFELEEGDYG
;
A
#
# COMPACT_ATOMS: atom_id res chain seq x y z
N MET A 1 42.16 -24.07 10.14
CA MET A 1 41.26 -24.77 11.07
C MET A 1 39.86 -24.45 10.59
N ALA A 2 39.22 -25.44 9.96
CA ALA A 2 37.87 -25.32 9.46
C ALA A 2 36.92 -25.45 10.65
N ASP A 3 35.97 -24.53 10.78
CA ASP A 3 34.71 -24.79 11.46
C ASP A 3 33.60 -24.16 10.61
N LEU A 4 33.08 -25.00 9.72
CA LEU A 4 31.72 -24.92 9.21
C LEU A 4 30.85 -25.53 10.30
N ASP A 5 29.91 -24.76 10.87
CA ASP A 5 28.52 -25.19 11.10
C ASP A 5 27.79 -24.18 12.00
N GLY A 6 26.60 -23.79 11.55
CA GLY A 6 25.74 -22.87 12.29
C GLY A 6 24.62 -22.19 11.48
N PHE A 7 24.21 -22.77 10.33
CA PHE A 7 22.95 -22.40 9.72
C PHE A 7 21.80 -22.86 10.64
N SER A 8 21.19 -21.93 11.38
CA SER A 8 19.92 -22.16 12.09
C SER A 8 18.87 -21.14 11.65
N SER A 9 18.18 -21.51 10.57
CA SER A 9 16.74 -21.36 10.33
C SER A 9 15.98 -20.28 11.11
N ASN A 10 16.10 -19.00 10.72
CA ASN A 10 14.97 -18.04 10.78
C ASN A 10 15.19 -16.70 10.04
N LYS A 11 15.99 -16.65 8.97
CA LYS A 11 16.12 -15.41 8.18
C LYS A 11 14.91 -15.13 7.27
N SER A 12 14.04 -16.11 7.04
CA SER A 12 12.88 -16.02 6.13
C SER A 12 11.60 -15.44 6.77
N ARG A 13 11.58 -15.20 8.09
CA ARG A 13 10.43 -14.57 8.79
C ARG A 13 10.68 -13.12 9.22
N LEU A 14 11.94 -12.66 9.20
CA LEU A 14 12.27 -11.26 9.54
C LEU A 14 11.94 -10.27 8.42
N TYR A 15 11.94 -10.70 7.15
CA TYR A 15 11.62 -9.82 6.02
C TYR A 15 10.12 -9.63 5.76
N CYS A 16 9.24 -10.23 6.57
CA CYS A 16 7.81 -9.93 6.58
C CYS A 16 7.41 -8.89 7.65
N LEU A 17 8.39 -8.35 8.40
CA LEU A 17 8.18 -7.35 9.46
C LEU A 17 8.66 -5.94 9.08
N PHE A 18 9.23 -5.76 7.90
CA PHE A 18 9.29 -4.45 7.28
C PHE A 18 7.99 -4.33 6.49
N ASN A 19 6.96 -3.78 7.12
CA ASN A 19 5.86 -3.22 6.34
C ASN A 19 6.52 -2.16 5.45
N ALA A 20 6.44 -2.29 4.14
CA ALA A 20 6.58 -1.11 3.30
C ALA A 20 5.41 -0.22 3.69
N ASP A 21 5.65 0.71 4.61
CA ASP A 21 4.63 1.53 5.26
C ASP A 21 4.30 2.67 4.29
N MET A 22 3.57 2.33 3.21
CA MET A 22 3.01 3.32 2.31
C MET A 22 1.80 3.97 2.98
N LYS A 23 1.98 5.21 3.44
CA LYS A 23 0.87 6.05 3.89
C LYS A 23 -0.02 6.39 2.72
N ASN A 24 -1.32 6.54 3.01
CA ASN A 24 -2.26 6.98 2.01
C ASN A 24 -3.35 7.92 2.56
N SER A 25 -3.82 8.83 1.71
CA SER A 25 -4.90 9.78 2.02
C SER A 25 -6.25 9.38 1.41
N ILE A 26 -6.39 8.15 0.88
CA ILE A 26 -7.58 7.70 0.12
C ILE A 26 -8.89 7.98 0.85
N LYS A 27 -8.95 7.69 2.16
CA LYS A 27 -10.17 7.92 2.95
C LYS A 27 -10.57 9.39 2.98
N VAL A 28 -9.59 10.30 3.05
CA VAL A 28 -9.80 11.76 3.04
C VAL A 28 -10.25 12.20 1.66
N GLU A 29 -9.57 11.75 0.60
CA GLU A 29 -9.91 12.13 -0.78
C GLU A 29 -11.29 11.60 -1.20
N ARG A 30 -11.66 10.39 -0.78
CA ARG A 30 -13.03 9.89 -0.94
C ARG A 30 -14.06 10.76 -0.25
N ALA A 31 -13.80 11.19 0.98
CA ALA A 31 -14.72 12.04 1.73
C ALA A 31 -14.92 13.41 1.05
N LYS A 32 -13.87 13.98 0.46
CA LYS A 32 -13.96 15.23 -0.34
C LYS A 32 -14.82 15.09 -1.59
N LYS A 33 -14.96 13.87 -2.13
CA LYS A 33 -15.75 13.57 -3.33
C LYS A 33 -17.06 12.82 -3.06
N ASP A 34 -17.47 12.72 -1.80
CA ASP A 34 -18.66 11.96 -1.36
C ASP A 34 -18.69 10.49 -1.85
N LEU A 35 -17.52 9.85 -1.95
CA LEU A 35 -17.39 8.47 -2.43
C LEU A 35 -17.34 7.48 -1.27
N THR A 36 -18.13 6.42 -1.34
CA THR A 36 -17.95 5.23 -0.48
C THR A 36 -16.74 4.40 -0.95
N GLN A 37 -16.30 3.44 -0.13
CA GLN A 37 -15.29 2.46 -0.57
C GLN A 37 -15.76 1.64 -1.77
N GLN A 38 -17.07 1.36 -1.85
CA GLN A 38 -17.67 0.61 -2.95
C GLN A 38 -17.62 1.44 -4.24
N ASP A 39 -17.97 2.73 -4.19
CA ASP A 39 -17.96 3.62 -5.36
C ASP A 39 -16.55 3.76 -5.95
N LEU A 40 -15.54 3.92 -5.09
CA LEU A 40 -14.14 3.96 -5.55
C LEU A 40 -13.72 2.61 -6.16
N ALA A 41 -14.09 1.50 -5.52
CA ALA A 41 -13.75 0.15 -5.99
C ALA A 41 -14.31 -0.11 -7.40
N GLU A 42 -15.55 0.28 -7.65
CA GLU A 42 -16.20 0.18 -8.97
C GLU A 42 -15.48 1.03 -10.01
N LYS A 43 -15.14 2.28 -9.69
CA LYS A 43 -14.42 3.19 -10.60
C LYS A 43 -13.05 2.67 -11.01
N VAL A 44 -12.34 1.96 -10.12
CA VAL A 44 -10.99 1.44 -10.40
C VAL A 44 -10.95 -0.06 -10.72
N GLN A 45 -12.13 -0.71 -10.78
CA GLN A 45 -12.34 -2.12 -11.12
C GLN A 45 -11.62 -3.10 -10.18
N VAL A 46 -11.82 -2.92 -8.88
CA VAL A 46 -11.33 -3.82 -7.83
C VAL A 46 -12.44 -4.16 -6.85
N SER A 47 -12.17 -5.06 -5.90
CA SER A 47 -13.12 -5.34 -4.83
C SER A 47 -13.13 -4.21 -3.79
N ARG A 48 -14.25 -4.00 -3.09
CA ARG A 48 -14.31 -3.11 -1.92
C ARG A 48 -13.28 -3.48 -0.85
N GLN A 49 -13.01 -4.78 -0.70
CA GLN A 49 -11.99 -5.29 0.23
C GLN A 49 -10.60 -4.79 -0.14
N THR A 50 -10.29 -4.71 -1.45
CA THR A 50 -9.04 -4.13 -1.94
C THR A 50 -8.89 -2.68 -1.48
N ILE A 51 -9.91 -1.84 -1.70
CA ILE A 51 -9.90 -0.43 -1.23
C ILE A 51 -9.72 -0.36 0.29
N ASN A 52 -10.46 -1.17 1.04
CA ASN A 52 -10.35 -1.21 2.50
C ASN A 52 -8.96 -1.63 2.98
N SER A 53 -8.33 -2.60 2.32
CA SER A 53 -6.98 -3.05 2.67
C SER A 53 -5.92 -1.99 2.39
N ILE A 54 -6.08 -1.20 1.30
CA ILE A 54 -5.18 -0.08 1.01
C ILE A 54 -5.35 1.00 2.08
N GLU A 55 -6.59 1.42 2.37
CA GLU A 55 -6.87 2.43 3.40
C GLU A 55 -6.33 2.04 4.79
N ALA A 56 -6.34 0.75 5.10
CA ALA A 56 -5.81 0.22 6.35
C ALA A 56 -4.28 -0.01 6.35
N GLY A 57 -3.58 0.33 5.27
CA GLY A 57 -2.13 0.09 5.13
C GLY A 57 -1.73 -1.39 5.02
N LYS A 58 -2.69 -2.29 4.81
CA LYS A 58 -2.46 -3.75 4.75
C LYS A 58 -2.05 -4.23 3.36
N TYR A 59 -2.20 -3.38 2.35
CA TYR A 59 -1.90 -3.70 0.97
C TYR A 59 -1.37 -2.46 0.25
N VAL A 60 -0.13 -2.56 -0.23
CA VAL A 60 0.45 -1.57 -1.14
C VAL A 60 -0.12 -1.79 -2.53
N PRO A 61 -0.80 -0.80 -3.13
CA PRO A 61 -1.35 -0.95 -4.48
C PRO A 61 -0.24 -1.07 -5.52
N SER A 62 -0.52 -1.78 -6.61
CA SER A 62 0.34 -1.70 -7.80
C SER A 62 0.33 -0.28 -8.37
N THR A 63 1.38 0.09 -9.11
CA THR A 63 1.46 1.40 -9.79
C THR A 63 0.23 1.68 -10.65
N VAL A 64 -0.27 0.67 -11.36
CA VAL A 64 -1.49 0.80 -12.20
C VAL A 64 -2.72 1.15 -11.35
N LEU A 65 -2.90 0.49 -10.21
CA LEU A 65 -4.03 0.77 -9.31
C LEU A 65 -3.90 2.16 -8.67
N ALA A 66 -2.71 2.52 -8.21
CA ALA A 66 -2.44 3.85 -7.66
C ALA A 66 -2.73 4.96 -8.69
N LEU A 67 -2.29 4.80 -9.95
CA LEU A 67 -2.59 5.73 -11.03
C LEU A 67 -4.09 5.82 -11.36
N LYS A 68 -4.82 4.69 -11.32
CA LYS A 68 -6.29 4.71 -11.48
C LYS A 68 -6.96 5.51 -10.36
N ILE A 69 -6.53 5.33 -9.12
CA ILE A 69 -7.05 6.06 -7.95
C ILE A 69 -6.76 7.56 -8.09
N ALA A 70 -5.53 7.92 -8.47
CA ALA A 70 -5.14 9.31 -8.72
C ALA A 70 -6.02 10.00 -9.77
N ARG A 71 -6.37 9.29 -10.86
CA ARG A 71 -7.31 9.80 -11.87
C ARG A 71 -8.73 10.00 -11.35
N VAL A 72 -9.21 9.17 -10.43
CA VAL A 72 -10.54 9.37 -9.81
C VAL A 72 -10.55 10.62 -8.92
N PHE A 73 -9.46 10.86 -8.19
CA PHE A 73 -9.33 12.02 -7.32
C PHE A 73 -8.87 13.29 -8.04
N GLU A 74 -8.34 13.18 -9.26
CA GLU A 74 -7.87 14.29 -10.09
C GLU A 74 -6.71 15.08 -9.45
N ILE A 75 -5.82 14.36 -8.74
CA ILE A 75 -4.62 14.89 -8.10
C ILE A 75 -3.41 14.00 -8.43
N ALA A 76 -2.20 14.44 -8.10
CA ALA A 76 -1.00 13.64 -8.33
C ALA A 76 -0.98 12.38 -7.44
N LEU A 77 -0.26 11.35 -7.89
CA LEU A 77 -0.15 10.08 -7.16
C LEU A 77 0.58 10.30 -5.82
N GLU A 78 1.58 11.17 -5.83
CA GLU A 78 2.41 11.58 -4.69
C GLU A 78 1.64 12.39 -3.64
N GLU A 79 0.48 12.95 -3.99
CA GLU A 79 -0.43 13.58 -3.04
C GLU A 79 -1.32 12.56 -2.32
N ILE A 80 -1.42 11.34 -2.87
CA ILE A 80 -2.25 10.26 -2.33
C ILE A 80 -1.43 9.26 -1.55
N PHE A 81 -0.22 8.94 -2.03
CA PHE A 81 0.63 7.90 -1.50
C PHE A 81 2.00 8.45 -1.14
N GLU A 82 2.46 8.18 0.07
CA GLU A 82 3.73 8.64 0.61
C GLU A 82 4.50 7.46 1.20
N LEU A 83 5.79 7.35 0.88
CA LEU A 83 6.69 6.38 1.50
C LEU A 83 7.14 6.90 2.87
N GLU A 84 7.21 6.01 3.87
CA GLU A 84 7.86 6.36 5.13
C GLU A 84 9.38 6.52 4.96
N GLU A 85 9.99 7.35 5.82
CA GLU A 85 11.43 7.69 5.75
C GLU A 85 12.35 6.46 5.76
N GLY A 86 11.89 5.35 6.35
CA GLY A 86 12.63 4.07 6.40
C GLY A 86 12.62 3.25 5.11
N ASP A 87 11.74 3.55 4.15
CA ASP A 87 11.55 2.77 2.92
C ASP A 87 12.38 3.26 1.72
N TYR A 88 13.14 4.35 1.89
CA TYR A 88 14.08 4.85 0.88
C TYR A 88 15.44 4.11 0.86
N GLY A 89 15.61 3.12 1.76
CA GLY A 89 16.89 2.44 2.06
C GLY A 89 17.05 1.04 1.50
#